data_AF-A0A174SN35-F1
#
_entry.id   AF-A0A174SN35-F1
#
_cell.length_a   1.000
_cell.length_b   1.000
_cell.length_c   1.000
_cell.angle_alpha   90.00
_cell.angle_beta   90.00
_cell.angle_gamma   90.00
#
_symmetry.space_group_name_H-M   'P 1'
#
loop_
_entity.id
_entity.type
_entity.pdbx_description
1 polymer ?
#
loop_
_entity_poly.entity_id
_entity_poly.type
_entity_poly.pdbx_seq_one_letter_code
_entity_poly.pdbx_strand_id
1 'polypeptide(L)' 'MKLTYTNVNGYLIPNLTYKSGNQMEQLGKYGFLRRDYLKNHRNSLYQVMLLQDTIGEHLLEVDKAAREREEIILKELIYI' A
#
# COMPACT_ATOMS: atom_id res chain seq x y z
N MET A 1 23.90 -8.55 6.80
CA MET A 1 23.33 -7.24 6.44
C MET A 1 24.24 -6.16 7.00
N LYS A 2 24.81 -5.27 6.17
CA LYS A 2 25.71 -4.19 6.63
C LYS A 2 24.89 -2.92 6.78
N LEU A 3 24.74 -2.44 8.02
CA LEU A 3 23.99 -1.23 8.34
C LEU A 3 24.91 -0.02 8.09
N THR A 4 24.55 0.85 7.16
CA THR A 4 25.28 2.11 6.92
C THR A 4 24.55 3.25 7.61
N TYR A 5 25.26 4.32 7.95
CA TYR A 5 24.70 5.45 8.69
C TYR A 5 25.05 6.77 8.01
N THR A 6 24.15 7.75 8.14
CA THR A 6 24.34 9.13 7.70
C THR A 6 24.37 10.05 8.91
N ASN A 7 25.38 10.92 9.00
CA ASN A 7 25.48 11.90 10.08
C ASN A 7 24.65 13.14 9.74
N VAL A 8 23.69 13.47 10.60
CA VAL A 8 22.89 14.69 10.52
C VAL A 8 22.98 15.40 11.87
N ASN A 9 23.63 16.56 11.89
CA ASN A 9 23.79 17.39 13.09
C ASN A 9 24.35 16.64 14.32
N GLY A 10 25.30 15.72 14.11
CA GLY A 10 25.92 14.93 15.18
C GLY A 10 25.20 13.62 15.51
N TYR A 11 24.04 13.36 14.90
CA TYR A 11 23.30 12.11 15.07
C TYR A 11 23.57 11.17 13.89
N LEU A 12 23.91 9.91 14.21
CA LEU A 12 24.05 8.84 13.21
C LEU A 12 22.69 8.20 12.93
N ILE A 13 22.10 8.53 11.79
CA ILE A 13 20.82 7.98 11.34
C ILE A 13 21.11 6.74 10.46
N PRO A 14 20.55 5.55 10.78
CA PRO A 14 20.76 4.36 9.97
C PRO A 14 20.06 4.48 8.61
N ASN A 15 20.79 4.15 7.54
CA ASN A 15 20.26 4.07 6.18
C ASN A 15 19.50 2.75 6.03
N LEU A 16 18.27 2.75 6.53
CA LEU A 16 17.35 1.62 6.40
C LEU A 16 16.82 1.60 4.97
N THR A 17 17.31 0.65 4.18
CA THR A 17 16.70 0.33 2.88
C THR A 17 15.85 -0.93 3.05
N TYR A 18 14.57 -0.83 2.70
CA TYR A 18 13.67 -1.97 2.70
C TYR A 18 14.02 -2.87 1.51
N LYS A 19 14.77 -3.95 1.76
CA LYS A 19 15.10 -4.98 0.76
C LYS A 19 14.02 -6.06 0.75
N SER A 20 12.85 -5.75 0.21
CA SER A 20 11.97 -6.78 -0.34
C SER A 20 12.04 -6.64 -1.85
N GLY A 21 12.82 -7.51 -2.49
CA GLY A 21 12.82 -7.62 -3.93
C GLY A 21 11.46 -8.13 -4.39
N ASN A 22 10.92 -7.50 -5.43
CA ASN A 22 9.64 -7.76 -6.10
C ASN A 22 8.45 -6.95 -5.54
N GLN A 23 8.19 -5.83 -6.22
CA GLN A 23 6.89 -5.20 -6.47
C GLN A 23 5.82 -5.30 -5.36
N MET A 24 5.66 -4.20 -4.63
CA MET A 24 4.35 -3.58 -4.52
C MET A 24 4.54 -2.13 -4.91
N GLU A 25 3.82 -1.64 -5.92
CA GLU A 25 3.44 -0.22 -5.89
C GLU A 25 2.96 0.04 -4.45
N GLN A 26 3.55 1.02 -3.76
CA GLN A 26 3.22 1.26 -2.37
C GLN A 26 1.70 1.39 -2.26
N LEU A 27 1.11 0.49 -1.50
CA LEU A 27 -0.33 0.43 -1.34
C LEU A 27 -0.81 1.77 -0.78
N GLY A 28 -1.71 2.43 -1.50
CA GLY A 28 -2.27 3.70 -1.08
C GLY A 28 -3.35 3.55 0.00
N LYS A 29 -3.97 4.68 0.34
CA LYS A 29 -5.05 4.79 1.33
C LYS A 29 -6.16 3.76 1.10
N TYR A 30 -6.63 3.60 -0.13
CA TYR A 30 -7.78 2.75 -0.44
C TYR A 30 -7.44 1.27 -0.36
N GLY A 31 -6.22 0.90 -0.73
CA GLY A 31 -5.72 -0.45 -0.52
C GLY A 31 -5.64 -0.82 0.96
N PHE A 32 -5.18 0.10 1.82
CA PHE A 32 -5.19 -0.13 3.28
C PHE A 32 -6.61 -0.28 3.84
N LEU A 33 -7.55 0.58 3.42
CA LEU A 33 -8.95 0.46 3.82
C LEU A 33 -9.55 -0.89 3.39
N ARG A 34 -9.25 -1.34 2.16
CA ARG A 34 -9.71 -2.63 1.67
C ARG A 34 -9.14 -3.79 2.48
N ARG A 35 -7.85 -3.74 2.80
CA ARG A 35 -7.19 -4.75 3.65
C ARG A 35 -7.84 -4.84 5.02
N ASP A 36 -8.07 -3.71 5.66
CA ASP A 36 -8.64 -3.67 7.01
C ASP A 36 -10.10 -4.15 7.01
N TYR A 37 -10.88 -3.79 5.98
CA TYR A 37 -12.22 -4.35 5.77
C TYR A 37 -12.18 -5.87 5.59
N LEU A 38 -11.28 -6.39 4.76
CA LEU A 38 -11.15 -7.82 4.52
C LEU A 38 -10.80 -8.56 5.82
N LYS A 39 -9.89 -8.04 6.63
CA LYS A 39 -9.54 -8.62 7.93
C LYS A 39 -10.72 -8.62 8.92
N ASN A 40 -11.42 -7.50 9.05
CA ASN A 40 -12.42 -7.30 10.10
C ASN A 40 -13.80 -7.86 9.74
N HIS A 41 -14.15 -7.90 8.45
CA HIS A 41 -15.51 -8.24 8.00
C HIS A 41 -15.57 -9.42 7.04
N ARG A 42 -14.45 -9.81 6.44
CA ARG A 42 -14.37 -10.92 5.47
C ARG A 42 -13.12 -11.78 5.69
N ASN A 43 -12.82 -12.11 6.95
CA ASN A 43 -11.55 -12.74 7.33
C ASN A 43 -11.29 -14.04 6.55
N SER A 44 -12.30 -14.88 6.31
CA SER A 44 -12.14 -16.11 5.50
C SER A 44 -11.61 -15.82 4.10
N LEU A 45 -12.12 -14.80 3.41
CA LEU A 45 -11.63 -14.40 2.10
C LEU A 45 -10.21 -13.83 2.18
N TYR A 46 -9.92 -13.03 3.21
CA TYR A 46 -8.58 -12.53 3.46
C TYR A 46 -7.55 -13.67 3.61
N GLN A 47 -7.88 -14.69 4.40
CA GLN A 47 -7.01 -15.86 4.61
C GLN A 47 -6.82 -16.65 3.31
N VAL A 48 -7.88 -16.88 2.54
CA VAL A 48 -7.78 -17.57 1.24
C VAL A 48 -6.85 -16.82 0.29
N MET A 49 -7.02 -15.51 0.14
CA MET A 49 -6.17 -14.68 -0.74
C MET A 49 -4.72 -14.61 -0.26
N LEU A 50 -4.50 -14.62 1.06
CA LEU A 50 -3.16 -14.66 1.63
C LEU A 50 -2.47 -16.01 1.36
N LEU A 51 -3.19 -17.13 1.50
CA LEU A 51 -2.66 -18.47 1.21
C LEU A 51 -2.40 -18.69 -0.28
N GLN A 52 -3.16 -18.01 -1.15
CA GLN A 52 -3.00 -18.06 -2.60
C GLN A 52 -2.00 -17.03 -3.13
N ASP A 53 -1.42 -16.20 -2.27
CA ASP A 53 -0.52 -15.09 -2.63
C ASP A 53 -1.15 -14.04 -3.59
N THR A 54 -2.48 -13.97 -3.66
CA THR A 54 -3.24 -13.03 -4.52
C THR A 54 -3.65 -11.75 -3.81
N ILE A 55 -3.44 -11.68 -2.48
CA ILE A 55 -3.86 -10.53 -1.68
C ILE A 55 -3.18 -9.23 -2.10
N GLY A 56 -1.91 -9.29 -2.51
CA GLY A 56 -1.14 -8.12 -2.90
C GLY A 56 -1.71 -7.45 -4.15
N GLU A 57 -1.90 -8.24 -5.21
CA GLU A 57 -2.45 -7.79 -6.50
C GLU A 57 -3.86 -7.23 -6.33
N HIS A 58 -4.73 -7.94 -5.60
CA HIS A 58 -6.10 -7.50 -5.35
C HIS A 58 -6.18 -6.16 -4.61
N LEU A 59 -5.34 -5.97 -3.59
CA LEU A 59 -5.32 -4.71 -2.85
C LEU A 59 -4.82 -3.55 -3.73
N LEU A 60 -3.86 -3.82 -4.61
CA LEU A 60 -3.33 -2.82 -5.53
C LEU A 60 -4.36 -2.41 -6.60
N GLU A 61 -5.07 -3.38 -7.17
CA GLU A 61 -6.14 -3.13 -8.14
C GLU A 61 -7.23 -2.25 -7.54
N VAL A 62 -7.70 -2.58 -6.32
CA VAL A 62 -8.72 -1.79 -5.62
C VAL A 62 -8.22 -0.38 -5.32
N ASP A 63 -6.95 -0.23 -4.93
CA ASP A 63 -6.37 1.08 -4.63
C ASP A 63 -6.31 1.98 -5.86
N LYS A 64 -5.88 1.44 -6.99
CA LYS A 64 -5.83 2.14 -8.28
C LYS A 64 -7.22 2.54 -8.75
N ALA A 65 -8.18 1.60 -8.76
CA ALA A 65 -9.54 1.86 -9.20
C ALA A 65 -10.24 2.92 -8.34
N ALA A 66 -9.99 2.94 -7.03
CA ALA A 66 -10.56 3.94 -6.14
C ALA A 66 -9.96 5.34 -6.39
N ARG A 67 -8.64 5.42 -6.60
CA ARG A 67 -7.95 6.69 -6.92
C ARG A 67 -8.41 7.27 -8.27
N GLU A 68 -8.54 6.44 -9.29
CA GLU A 68 -9.06 6.87 -10.60
C GLU A 68 -10.48 7.43 -10.49
N ARG A 69 -11.35 6.77 -9.72
CA ARG A 69 -12.70 7.27 -9.46
C ARG A 69 -12.72 8.57 -8.68
N GLU A 70 -11.87 8.70 -7.66
CA GLU A 70 -11.70 9.95 -6.91
C GLU A 70 -11.29 11.09 -7.85
N GLU A 71 -10.31 10.87 -8.73
CA GLU A 71 -9.86 11.89 -9.68
C GLU A 71 -10.99 12.33 -10.64
N ILE A 72 -11.78 11.38 -11.16
CA ILE A 72 -12.92 11.69 -12.01
C ILE A 72 -13.96 12.53 -11.24
N ILE A 73 -14.32 12.12 -10.03
CA ILE A 73 -15.30 12.84 -9.21
C ILE A 73 -14.80 14.24 -8.88
N LEU A 74 -13.52 14.40 -8.53
CA LEU A 74 -12.95 15.71 -8.24
C LEU A 74 -12.93 16.61 -9.47
N LYS A 75 -12.64 16.08 -10.67
CA LYS A 75 -12.73 16.85 -11.91
C LYS A 75 -14.15 17.33 -12.15
N GLU A 76 -15.15 16.46 -12.04
CA GLU A 76 -16.56 16.85 -12.20
C GLU A 76 -16.99 17.91 -11.17
N LEU A 77 -16.52 17.83 -9.92
CA LEU A 77 -16.87 18.80 -8.88
C LEU A 77 -16.16 20.17 -9.02
N ILE A 78 -14.95 20.20 -9.59
CA ILE A 78 -14.14 21.42 -9.73
C ILE A 78 -14.46 22.18 -11.03
N TYR A 79 -14.94 21.48 -12.07
CA TYR A 79 -15.28 22.08 -13.37
C TYR A 79 -16.78 22.43 -13.52
N ILE A 80 -17.55 22.38 -12.43
CA ILE A 80 -18.90 22.99 -12.30
C ILE A 80 -18.76 24.38 -11.67
#